data_AF-A0A5K3F224-F1
#
_entry.id   AF-A0A5K3F224-F1
#
_cell.length_a   1.000
_cell.length_b   1.000
_cell.length_c   1.000
_cell.angle_alpha   90.00
_cell.angle_beta   90.00
_cell.angle_gamma   90.00
#
_symmetry.space_group_name_H-M   'P 1'
#
loop_
_entity.id
_entity.type
_entity.pdbx_description
1 polymer ?
#
loop_
_entity_poly.entity_id
_entity_poly.type
_entity_poly.pdbx_seq_one_letter_code
_entity_poly.pdbx_strand_id
1 'polypeptide(L)'
;MFGCKQIIFKLDLTGSGVLVTWSAGIGEQCCGIPSKDFSHASLRCMGVLSGCDYFPGIPRIGLATAAKILRQCRLSDFRHLLSNLGQYFNLPDNACLPPSSYKAGCSSSNSTMTNNDLPPLSCSASLSKSISSSGGAVGGRIKCSSKLHEETIRAALRAERTFRLQVVFDPKSRRRLRLTEPTIDDIKEERIALLDADLPDDQLFSYAGE
;
A
#
# COMPACT_ATOMS: atom_id res chain seq x y z
N MET A 1 -9.15 6.76 1.03
CA MET A 1 -8.89 5.38 1.50
C MET A 1 -10.09 4.82 2.25
N PHE A 2 -10.44 5.31 3.44
CA PHE A 2 -11.57 4.85 4.28
C PHE A 2 -13.00 5.15 3.79
N GLY A 3 -13.17 5.71 2.60
CA GLY A 3 -14.53 5.99 2.07
C GLY A 3 -15.17 7.29 2.55
N CYS A 4 -14.44 8.22 3.15
CA CYS A 4 -14.97 9.54 3.50
C CYS A 4 -15.50 10.27 2.26
N LYS A 5 -16.72 10.83 2.36
CA LYS A 5 -17.34 11.61 1.27
C LYS A 5 -16.77 13.02 1.15
N GLN A 6 -16.36 13.59 2.28
CA GLN A 6 -15.86 14.95 2.39
C GLN A 6 -14.77 14.99 3.47
N ILE A 7 -13.70 15.71 3.21
CA ILE A 7 -12.57 15.90 4.13
C ILE A 7 -12.19 17.37 4.11
N ILE A 8 -12.06 17.99 5.28
CA ILE A 8 -11.52 19.35 5.42
C ILE A 8 -10.07 19.22 5.87
N PHE A 9 -9.16 19.70 5.04
CA PHE A 9 -7.74 19.76 5.33
C PHE A 9 -7.32 21.14 5.82
N LYS A 10 -6.33 21.18 6.70
CA LYS A 10 -5.69 22.42 7.16
C LYS A 10 -6.69 23.46 7.71
N LEU A 11 -7.71 23.00 8.44
CA LEU A 11 -8.66 23.88 9.11
C LEU A 11 -7.96 24.68 10.21
N ASP A 12 -8.01 26.01 10.14
CA ASP A 12 -7.45 26.90 11.15
C ASP A 12 -8.51 27.42 12.13
N LEU A 13 -8.08 28.21 13.12
CA LEU A 13 -8.95 28.78 14.15
C LEU A 13 -9.92 29.85 13.62
N THR A 14 -9.67 30.40 12.43
CA THR A 14 -10.59 31.34 11.76
C THR A 14 -11.71 30.63 11.03
N GLY A 15 -11.64 29.29 10.92
CA GLY A 15 -12.57 28.48 10.14
C GLY A 15 -12.17 28.32 8.67
N SER A 16 -10.97 28.77 8.28
CA SER A 16 -10.47 28.63 6.91
C SER A 16 -9.80 27.28 6.72
N GLY A 17 -10.06 26.62 5.59
CA GLY A 17 -9.49 25.31 5.27
C GLY A 17 -9.76 24.89 3.83
N VAL A 18 -9.24 23.72 3.45
CA VAL A 18 -9.41 23.15 2.10
C VAL A 18 -10.38 21.98 2.16
N LEU A 19 -11.58 22.15 1.61
CA LEU A 19 -12.55 21.09 1.47
C LEU A 19 -12.25 20.25 0.22
N VAL A 20 -12.09 18.95 0.39
CA VAL A 20 -12.02 17.96 -0.69
C VAL A 20 -13.26 17.08 -0.60
N THR A 21 -14.07 17.09 -1.65
CA THR A 21 -15.29 16.27 -1.72
C THR A 21 -15.14 15.17 -2.77
N TRP A 22 -15.76 14.01 -2.52
CA TRP A 22 -15.80 12.92 -3.49
C TRP A 22 -16.52 13.36 -4.78
N SER A 23 -17.58 14.15 -4.65
CA SER A 23 -18.36 14.68 -5.78
C SER A 23 -17.60 15.68 -6.65
N ALA A 24 -16.45 16.20 -6.21
CA ALA A 24 -15.60 17.06 -7.03
C ALA A 24 -14.87 16.30 -8.16
N GLY A 25 -15.04 14.97 -8.28
CA GLY A 25 -14.51 14.21 -9.40
C GLY A 25 -12.99 13.96 -9.31
N ILE A 26 -12.47 13.67 -8.11
CA ILE A 26 -11.03 13.47 -7.86
C ILE A 26 -10.38 12.42 -8.79
N GLY A 27 -11.14 11.41 -9.22
CA GLY A 27 -10.65 10.40 -10.18
C GLY A 27 -10.25 11.01 -11.52
N GLU A 28 -11.11 11.86 -12.08
CA GLU A 28 -10.88 12.51 -13.37
C GLU A 28 -9.84 13.63 -13.23
N GLN A 29 -10.00 14.48 -12.21
CA GLN A 29 -9.16 15.65 -11.98
C GLN A 29 -7.70 15.30 -11.62
N CYS A 30 -7.49 14.27 -10.80
CA CYS A 30 -6.16 13.93 -10.28
C CYS A 30 -5.57 12.66 -10.89
N CYS A 31 -6.41 11.71 -11.30
CA CYS A 31 -5.95 10.41 -11.78
C CYS A 31 -6.16 10.21 -13.28
N GLY A 32 -6.91 11.08 -13.97
CA GLY A 32 -7.29 10.91 -15.37
C GLY A 32 -8.14 9.66 -15.61
N ILE A 33 -8.88 9.20 -14.59
CA ILE A 33 -9.79 8.05 -14.67
C ILE A 33 -11.21 8.60 -14.70
N PRO A 34 -12.04 8.25 -15.70
CA PRO A 34 -13.43 8.71 -15.76
C PRO A 34 -14.20 8.40 -14.47
N SER A 35 -15.07 9.30 -14.04
CA SER A 35 -15.83 9.15 -12.78
C SER A 35 -16.64 7.85 -12.69
N LYS A 36 -17.07 7.28 -13.82
CA LYS A 36 -17.75 5.98 -13.89
C LYS A 36 -16.85 4.78 -13.57
N ASP A 37 -15.55 4.92 -13.78
CA ASP A 37 -14.54 3.86 -13.63
C ASP A 37 -13.70 4.07 -12.34
N PHE A 38 -13.88 5.21 -11.66
CA PHE A 38 -13.17 5.55 -10.43
C PHE A 38 -14.07 5.39 -9.20
N SER A 39 -13.78 4.37 -8.38
CA SER A 39 -14.50 4.07 -7.15
C SER A 39 -13.62 4.26 -5.92
N HIS A 40 -14.22 4.17 -4.73
CA HIS A 40 -13.45 4.10 -3.49
C HIS A 40 -12.46 2.91 -3.47
N ALA A 41 -12.79 1.81 -4.14
CA ALA A 41 -11.89 0.66 -4.28
C ALA A 41 -10.67 1.01 -5.14
N SER A 42 -10.87 1.75 -6.25
CA SER A 42 -9.77 2.25 -7.10
C SER A 42 -8.83 3.16 -6.30
N LEU A 43 -9.38 4.09 -5.50
CA LEU A 43 -8.60 4.97 -4.63
C LEU A 43 -7.82 4.18 -3.55
N ARG A 44 -8.44 3.16 -2.95
CA ARG A 44 -7.75 2.29 -1.98
C ARG A 44 -6.61 1.52 -2.62
N CYS A 45 -6.86 0.88 -3.76
CA CYS A 45 -5.82 0.16 -4.51
C CYS A 45 -4.67 1.10 -4.87
N MET A 46 -4.96 2.32 -5.31
CA MET A 46 -3.94 3.32 -5.61
C MET A 46 -3.05 3.61 -4.40
N GLY A 47 -3.66 3.88 -3.23
CA GLY A 47 -2.92 4.19 -2.01
C GLY A 47 -2.13 3.01 -1.46
N VAL A 48 -2.67 1.78 -1.52
CA VAL A 48 -1.94 0.57 -1.11
C VAL A 48 -0.76 0.33 -2.05
N LEU A 49 -0.95 0.40 -3.38
CA LEU A 49 0.14 0.22 -4.34
C LEU A 49 1.27 1.24 -4.14
N SER A 50 0.93 2.50 -3.85
CA SER A 50 1.88 3.58 -3.61
C SER A 50 2.60 3.52 -2.26
N GLY A 51 2.11 2.70 -1.33
CA GLY A 51 2.53 2.68 0.06
C GLY A 51 1.62 3.50 0.97
N CYS A 52 1.36 2.94 2.15
CA CYS A 52 0.54 3.50 3.22
C CYS A 52 1.01 2.94 4.57
N ASP A 53 0.40 3.39 5.67
CA ASP A 53 0.80 2.97 7.02
C ASP A 53 0.67 1.46 7.29
N TYR A 54 -0.17 0.76 6.52
CA TYR A 54 -0.40 -0.69 6.66
C TYR A 54 0.43 -1.54 5.69
N PHE A 55 1.08 -0.92 4.71
CA PHE A 55 1.87 -1.62 3.71
C PHE A 55 2.88 -0.64 3.07
N PRO A 56 4.19 -0.94 3.09
CA PRO A 56 5.24 -0.01 2.68
C PRO A 56 5.17 0.42 1.20
N GLY A 57 4.36 -0.25 0.39
CA GLY A 57 4.22 0.00 -1.04
C GLY A 57 5.05 -0.95 -1.87
N ILE A 58 4.81 -0.94 -3.18
CA ILE A 58 5.60 -1.72 -4.11
C ILE A 58 6.77 -0.86 -4.59
N PRO A 59 8.02 -1.36 -4.57
CA PRO A 59 9.16 -0.58 -5.02
C PRO A 59 8.94 0.04 -6.41
N ARG A 60 9.26 1.34 -6.54
CA ARG A 60 9.10 2.16 -7.76
C ARG A 60 7.67 2.45 -8.19
N ILE A 61 6.67 2.07 -7.39
CA ILE A 61 5.27 2.46 -7.60
C ILE A 61 4.92 3.53 -6.58
N GLY A 62 4.84 4.79 -7.03
CA GLY A 62 4.23 5.89 -6.28
C GLY A 62 2.84 6.21 -6.82
N LEU A 63 2.18 7.25 -6.29
CA LEU A 63 0.81 7.63 -6.68
C LEU A 63 0.64 7.84 -8.18
N ALA A 64 1.57 8.53 -8.85
CA ALA A 64 1.50 8.78 -10.30
C ALA A 64 1.57 7.48 -11.12
N THR A 65 2.47 6.57 -10.72
CA THR A 65 2.60 5.24 -11.34
C THR A 65 1.38 4.37 -11.07
N ALA A 66 0.89 4.36 -9.84
CA ALA A 66 -0.32 3.63 -9.44
C ALA A 66 -1.54 4.13 -10.22
N ALA A 67 -1.73 5.45 -10.37
CA ALA A 67 -2.78 6.02 -11.20
C ALA A 67 -2.66 5.60 -12.67
N LYS A 68 -1.42 5.54 -13.22
CA LYS A 68 -1.18 5.04 -14.58
C LYS A 68 -1.58 3.58 -14.74
N ILE A 69 -1.22 2.72 -13.78
CA ILE A 69 -1.60 1.31 -13.78
C ILE A 69 -3.12 1.18 -13.74
N LEU A 70 -3.80 1.94 -12.88
CA LEU A 70 -5.26 1.92 -12.75
C LEU A 70 -6.01 2.50 -13.97
N ARG A 71 -5.36 3.35 -14.79
CA ARG A 71 -5.92 3.74 -16.08
C ARG A 71 -5.87 2.62 -17.12
N GLN A 72 -4.90 1.71 -17.00
CA GLN A 72 -4.68 0.62 -17.94
C GLN A 72 -5.43 -0.66 -17.55
N CYS A 73 -5.67 -0.87 -16.26
CA CYS A 73 -6.44 -2.01 -15.76
C CYS A 73 -7.89 -1.59 -15.44
N ARG A 74 -8.88 -2.40 -15.83
CA ARG A 74 -10.20 -2.33 -15.19
C ARG A 74 -10.12 -3.14 -13.91
N LEU A 75 -10.21 -2.47 -12.76
CA LEU A 75 -10.11 -3.12 -11.47
C LEU A 75 -11.36 -3.99 -11.22
N SER A 76 -11.24 -5.29 -11.46
CA SER A 76 -12.25 -6.30 -11.09
C SER A 76 -11.90 -6.97 -9.76
N ASP A 77 -10.62 -7.28 -9.57
CA ASP A 77 -10.09 -7.95 -8.37
C ASP A 77 -8.65 -7.45 -8.09
N PHE A 78 -8.41 -7.02 -6.86
CA PHE A 78 -7.11 -6.49 -6.43
C PHE A 78 -6.03 -7.59 -6.41
N ARG A 79 -6.38 -8.83 -6.05
CA ARG A 79 -5.44 -9.95 -6.07
C ARG A 79 -5.00 -10.28 -7.49
N HIS A 80 -5.95 -10.27 -8.42
CA HIS A 80 -5.67 -10.48 -9.84
C HIS A 80 -4.74 -9.39 -10.42
N LEU A 81 -4.95 -8.12 -10.04
CA LEU A 81 -4.08 -7.02 -10.42
C LEU A 81 -2.64 -7.23 -9.90
N LEU A 82 -2.48 -7.57 -8.63
CA LEU A 82 -1.16 -7.80 -8.02
C LEU A 82 -0.42 -8.99 -8.66
N SER A 83 -1.15 -10.06 -8.97
CA SER A 83 -0.60 -11.27 -9.60
C SER A 83 -0.12 -11.04 -11.04
N ASN A 84 -0.73 -10.08 -11.74
CA ASN A 84 -0.44 -9.74 -13.13
C ASN A 84 0.25 -8.37 -13.27
N LEU A 85 0.77 -7.82 -12.18
CA LEU A 85 1.30 -6.44 -12.17
C LEU A 85 2.46 -6.24 -13.17
N GLY A 86 3.23 -7.30 -13.43
CA GLY A 86 4.30 -7.31 -14.43
C GLY A 86 3.85 -7.05 -15.87
N GLN A 87 2.56 -7.17 -16.19
CA GLN A 87 2.02 -6.85 -17.52
C GLN A 87 1.86 -5.34 -17.73
N TYR A 88 1.65 -4.59 -16.64
CA TYR A 88 1.38 -3.15 -16.67
C TYR A 88 2.60 -2.32 -16.26
N PHE A 89 3.52 -2.92 -15.49
CA PHE A 89 4.67 -2.25 -14.94
C PHE A 89 5.90 -3.16 -14.90
N ASN A 90 7.07 -2.62 -15.24
CA ASN A 90 8.33 -3.35 -15.15
C ASN A 90 8.75 -3.47 -13.68
N LEU A 91 8.43 -4.61 -13.08
CA LEU A 91 8.76 -4.91 -11.69
C LEU A 91 10.29 -4.96 -11.49
N PRO A 92 10.81 -4.30 -10.44
CA PRO A 92 12.21 -4.43 -10.07
C PRO A 92 12.48 -5.78 -9.41
N ASP A 93 13.73 -6.27 -9.47
CA ASP A 93 14.10 -7.59 -8.96
C ASP A 93 13.82 -7.76 -7.46
N ASN A 94 13.89 -6.67 -6.68
CA ASN A 94 13.57 -6.70 -5.25
C ASN A 94 12.09 -6.86 -4.95
N ALA A 95 11.17 -6.53 -5.86
CA ALA A 95 9.71 -6.74 -5.65
C ALA A 95 9.31 -8.23 -5.69
N CYS A 96 10.24 -9.09 -6.12
CA CYS A 96 10.11 -10.56 -6.07
C CYS A 96 10.57 -11.14 -4.73
N LEU A 97 11.09 -10.30 -3.82
CA LEU A 97 11.50 -10.64 -2.46
C LEU A 97 10.43 -10.21 -1.43
N PRO A 98 10.42 -10.81 -0.23
CA PRO A 98 9.43 -10.47 0.80
C PRO A 98 9.62 -9.04 1.34
N PRO A 99 8.56 -8.41 1.88
CA PRO A 99 8.62 -7.01 2.31
C PRO A 99 9.70 -6.68 3.34
N SER A 100 10.06 -7.64 4.19
CA SER A 100 11.15 -7.54 5.18
C SER A 100 12.51 -7.26 4.55
N SER A 101 12.72 -7.65 3.28
CA SER A 101 13.98 -7.45 2.56
C SER A 101 14.12 -6.06 1.92
N TYR A 102 13.05 -5.27 1.81
CA TYR A 102 13.12 -3.93 1.21
C TYR A 102 14.07 -2.98 1.96
N LYS A 103 14.30 -3.22 3.25
CA LYS A 103 15.21 -2.42 4.09
C LYS A 103 16.71 -2.74 3.88
N ALA A 104 17.06 -3.83 3.20
CA ALA A 104 18.46 -4.26 3.03
C ALA A 104 19.28 -3.42 2.02
N GLY A 105 18.67 -2.43 1.36
CA GLY A 105 19.36 -1.49 0.46
C GLY A 105 20.01 -0.28 1.14
N CYS A 106 19.82 -0.12 2.46
CA CYS A 106 20.44 0.91 3.27
C CYS A 106 21.23 0.24 4.41
N SER A 107 22.28 -0.50 4.06
CA SER A 107 23.27 -0.93 5.03
C SER A 107 24.33 0.16 5.14
N SER A 108 24.11 1.11 6.06
CA SER A 108 25.22 1.85 6.65
C SER A 108 26.18 0.83 7.27
N SER A 109 27.42 0.85 6.83
CA SER A 109 28.52 0.11 7.44
C SER A 109 28.62 0.42 8.93
N ASN A 110 28.71 -0.63 9.75
CA ASN A 110 28.84 -0.55 11.20
C ASN A 110 30.07 0.27 11.64
N SER A 111 29.86 1.19 12.59
CA SER A 111 30.88 1.61 13.55
C SER A 111 30.23 1.96 14.91
N THR A 112 30.23 0.96 15.78
CA THR A 112 30.42 0.92 17.25
C THR A 112 30.38 2.24 18.07
N MET A 113 29.40 2.34 19.00
CA MET A 113 29.34 3.08 20.30
C MET A 113 29.34 4.63 20.24
N THR A 114 28.53 5.44 20.94
CA THR A 114 28.02 5.46 22.34
C THR A 114 26.71 6.27 22.49
N ASN A 115 26.09 6.22 23.68
CA ASN A 115 24.81 6.79 24.13
C ASN A 115 24.52 8.28 23.86
N ASN A 116 23.21 8.56 23.84
CA ASN A 116 22.50 9.84 23.95
C ASN A 116 22.65 10.81 22.77
N ASP A 117 21.67 10.81 21.86
CA ASP A 117 20.83 11.98 21.56
C ASP A 117 19.87 11.68 20.38
N LEU A 118 18.71 12.32 20.45
CA LEU A 118 17.59 12.27 19.51
C LEU A 118 18.02 12.69 18.08
N PRO A 119 17.69 11.97 16.98
CA PRO A 119 17.94 12.49 15.65
C PRO A 119 16.72 13.28 15.10
N PRO A 120 16.95 14.38 14.37
CA PRO A 120 15.90 15.23 13.81
C PRO A 120 15.37 14.70 12.46
N LEU A 121 14.15 15.12 12.17
CA LEU A 121 13.49 15.03 10.87
C LEU A 121 14.29 15.78 9.80
N SER A 122 14.90 15.08 8.85
CA SER A 122 14.94 15.48 7.43
C SER A 122 15.71 14.46 6.58
N CYS A 123 15.18 14.08 5.43
CA CYS A 123 16.00 13.67 4.30
C CYS A 123 15.38 14.19 2.99
N SER A 124 15.76 15.43 2.69
CA SER A 124 15.83 15.96 1.34
C SER A 124 17.16 15.52 0.71
N ALA A 125 17.22 15.57 -0.64
CA ALA A 125 18.43 15.44 -1.48
C ALA A 125 18.98 14.02 -1.67
N SER A 126 19.60 13.63 -2.78
CA SER A 126 19.77 14.20 -4.11
C SER A 126 20.33 13.07 -4.99
N LEU A 127 20.06 13.16 -6.28
CA LEU A 127 20.58 12.28 -7.31
C LEU A 127 22.09 12.52 -7.50
N SER A 128 22.93 11.48 -7.35
CA SER A 128 24.29 11.49 -7.91
C SER A 128 24.58 10.20 -8.66
N LYS A 129 24.79 10.37 -9.97
CA LYS A 129 25.38 9.39 -10.89
C LYS A 129 26.82 9.09 -10.47
N SER A 130 27.21 7.82 -10.51
CA SER A 130 28.59 7.42 -10.77
C SER A 130 28.59 6.18 -11.65
N ILE A 131 29.05 6.38 -12.89
CA ILE A 131 29.50 5.32 -13.80
C ILE A 131 30.98 5.12 -13.51
N SER A 132 31.41 3.88 -13.26
CA SER A 132 32.77 3.44 -13.61
C SER A 132 32.80 1.92 -13.80
N SER A 133 33.45 1.55 -14.90
CA SER A 133 33.62 0.25 -15.55
C SER A 133 34.52 -0.75 -14.83
N SER A 134 34.27 -2.05 -15.07
CA SER A 134 35.23 -3.09 -15.54
C SER A 134 35.12 -4.42 -14.77
N GLY A 135 35.21 -5.53 -15.50
CA GLY A 135 35.39 -6.88 -14.95
C GLY A 135 34.29 -7.85 -15.37
N GLY A 136 34.61 -8.73 -16.33
CA GLY A 136 33.71 -9.77 -16.79
C GLY A 136 33.43 -10.81 -15.71
N ALA A 137 32.16 -11.15 -15.56
CA ALA A 137 31.71 -12.41 -14.99
C ALA A 137 30.44 -12.83 -15.72
N VAL A 138 30.46 -14.04 -16.26
CA VAL A 138 29.30 -14.73 -16.85
C VAL A 138 28.30 -14.97 -15.72
N GLY A 139 27.45 -13.98 -15.47
CA GLY A 139 26.29 -14.09 -14.59
C GLY A 139 25.07 -14.23 -15.48
N GLY A 140 24.57 -15.46 -15.65
CA GLY A 140 23.28 -15.68 -16.30
C GLY A 140 22.25 -14.74 -15.67
N ARG A 141 21.68 -13.85 -16.48
CA ARG A 141 20.62 -12.94 -16.07
C ARG A 141 19.46 -13.82 -15.60
N ILE A 142 19.34 -14.00 -14.29
CA ILE A 142 18.18 -14.66 -13.69
C ILE A 142 16.99 -13.84 -14.21
N LYS A 143 16.21 -14.46 -15.10
CA LYS A 143 15.00 -13.86 -15.65
C LYS A 143 14.04 -13.77 -14.48
N CYS A 144 14.07 -12.65 -13.77
CA CYS A 144 13.22 -12.43 -12.62
C CYS A 144 11.78 -12.63 -13.08
N SER A 145 11.06 -13.52 -12.41
CA SER A 145 9.65 -13.77 -12.72
C SER A 145 8.93 -12.44 -12.69
N SER A 146 8.15 -12.14 -13.71
CA SER A 146 7.37 -10.89 -13.84
C SER A 146 6.21 -10.80 -12.83
N LYS A 147 6.36 -11.39 -11.65
CA LYS A 147 5.33 -11.61 -10.63
C LYS A 147 5.87 -11.19 -9.28
N LEU A 148 5.03 -10.48 -8.53
CA LEU A 148 5.31 -10.11 -7.14
C LEU A 148 5.47 -11.35 -6.26
N HIS A 149 6.24 -11.20 -5.19
CA HIS A 149 6.33 -12.22 -4.16
C HIS A 149 4.97 -12.43 -3.46
N GLU A 150 4.63 -13.68 -3.14
CA GLU A 150 3.31 -14.01 -2.57
C GLU A 150 3.07 -13.34 -1.20
N GLU A 151 4.10 -13.18 -0.35
CA GLU A 151 3.96 -12.44 0.91
C GLU A 151 3.67 -10.95 0.68
N THR A 152 4.26 -10.34 -0.36
CA THR A 152 3.96 -8.96 -0.75
C THR A 152 2.50 -8.84 -1.19
N ILE A 153 1.99 -9.82 -1.95
CA ILE A 153 0.58 -9.86 -2.35
C ILE A 153 -0.32 -9.98 -1.11
N ARG A 154 -0.03 -10.91 -0.19
CA ARG A 154 -0.80 -11.09 1.06
C ARG A 154 -0.78 -9.84 1.93
N ALA A 155 0.37 -9.19 2.10
CA ALA A 155 0.48 -7.96 2.87
C ALA A 155 -0.33 -6.81 2.26
N ALA A 156 -0.29 -6.65 0.94
CA ALA A 156 -1.10 -5.64 0.23
C ALA A 156 -2.60 -5.92 0.37
N LEU A 157 -3.03 -7.18 0.26
CA LEU A 157 -4.44 -7.58 0.47
C LEU A 157 -4.89 -7.31 1.91
N ARG A 158 -4.06 -7.65 2.90
CA ARG A 158 -4.33 -7.37 4.31
C ARG A 158 -4.49 -5.86 4.55
N ALA A 159 -3.62 -5.03 3.98
CA ALA A 159 -3.72 -3.58 4.07
C ALA A 159 -5.02 -3.04 3.43
N GLU A 160 -5.42 -3.53 2.27
CA GLU A 160 -6.69 -3.14 1.64
C GLU A 160 -7.89 -3.51 2.52
N ARG A 161 -7.88 -4.71 3.10
CA ARG A 161 -8.90 -5.16 4.06
C ARG A 161 -8.96 -4.27 5.29
N THR A 162 -7.83 -3.81 5.84
CA THR A 162 -7.83 -2.90 6.99
C THR A 162 -8.65 -1.65 6.70
N PHE A 163 -8.56 -1.07 5.51
CA PHE A 163 -9.37 0.11 5.13
C PHE A 163 -10.88 -0.16 5.02
N ARG A 164 -11.28 -1.41 4.77
CA ARG A 164 -12.69 -1.84 4.66
C ARG A 164 -13.27 -2.33 5.99
N LEU A 165 -12.47 -3.06 6.75
CA LEU A 165 -12.93 -3.93 7.84
C LEU A 165 -12.50 -3.43 9.22
N GLN A 166 -11.88 -2.24 9.30
CA GLN A 166 -11.50 -1.62 10.56
C GLN A 166 -12.69 -1.56 11.52
N VAL A 167 -12.44 -1.99 12.75
CA VAL A 167 -13.41 -1.90 13.85
C VAL A 167 -13.53 -0.46 14.30
N VAL A 168 -14.76 0.04 14.33
CA VAL A 168 -15.16 1.37 14.77
C VAL A 168 -16.24 1.26 15.84
N PHE A 169 -16.47 2.35 16.57
CA PHE A 169 -17.53 2.41 17.56
C PHE A 169 -18.73 3.16 16.98
N ASP A 170 -19.90 2.52 16.97
CA ASP A 170 -21.16 3.20 16.66
C ASP A 170 -21.71 3.87 17.94
N PRO A 171 -21.74 5.22 18.00
CA PRO A 171 -22.22 5.92 19.18
C PRO A 171 -23.73 5.78 19.41
N LYS A 172 -24.52 5.42 18.39
CA LYS A 172 -25.97 5.27 18.53
C LYS A 172 -26.33 3.95 19.19
N SER A 173 -25.82 2.84 18.65
CA SER A 173 -26.05 1.51 19.23
C SER A 173 -25.11 1.17 20.40
N ARG A 174 -24.06 1.98 20.60
CA ARG A 174 -22.99 1.78 21.60
C ARG A 174 -22.28 0.44 21.46
N ARG A 175 -22.04 0.02 20.22
CA ARG A 175 -21.40 -1.26 19.90
C ARG A 175 -20.18 -1.05 19.02
N ARG A 176 -19.23 -1.98 19.12
CA ARG A 176 -18.13 -2.08 18.17
C ARG A 176 -18.66 -2.76 16.91
N LEU A 177 -18.52 -2.09 15.77
CA LEU A 177 -18.93 -2.56 14.45
C LEU A 177 -17.73 -2.46 13.51
N ARG A 178 -17.80 -3.08 12.33
CA ARG A 178 -16.82 -2.86 11.26
C ARG A 178 -17.32 -1.74 10.34
N LEU A 179 -16.40 -1.05 9.67
CA LEU A 179 -16.77 -0.07 8.62
C LEU A 179 -17.58 -0.72 7.49
N THR A 180 -17.30 -1.98 7.17
CA THR A 180 -18.03 -2.81 6.22
C THR A 180 -18.01 -4.26 6.69
N GLU A 181 -19.06 -5.02 6.39
CA GLU A 181 -19.11 -6.45 6.71
C GLU A 181 -18.10 -7.24 5.87
N PRO A 182 -17.32 -8.16 6.49
CA PRO A 182 -16.38 -9.01 5.77
C PRO A 182 -17.13 -9.98 4.86
N THR A 183 -16.57 -10.24 3.68
CA THR A 183 -17.08 -11.30 2.81
C THR A 183 -16.62 -12.68 3.32
N ILE A 184 -17.24 -13.74 2.81
CA ILE A 184 -16.80 -15.11 3.10
C ILE A 184 -15.33 -15.32 2.70
N ASP A 185 -14.90 -14.72 1.60
CA ASP A 185 -13.52 -14.83 1.12
C ASP A 185 -12.55 -14.02 1.98
N ASP A 186 -12.98 -12.87 2.52
CA ASP A 186 -12.20 -12.11 3.49
C ASP A 186 -11.90 -12.97 4.74
N ILE A 187 -12.92 -13.68 5.26
CA ILE A 187 -12.78 -14.54 6.45
C ILE A 187 -11.85 -15.71 6.17
N LYS A 188 -12.02 -16.39 5.03
CA LYS A 188 -11.19 -17.53 4.64
C LYS A 188 -9.73 -17.14 4.51
N GLU A 189 -9.43 -16.03 3.83
CA GLU A 189 -8.06 -15.59 3.64
C GLU A 189 -7.39 -15.14 4.94
N GLU A 190 -8.12 -14.50 5.86
CA GLU A 190 -7.56 -14.10 7.15
C GLU A 190 -7.23 -15.31 8.03
N ARG A 191 -8.09 -16.35 8.03
CA ARG A 191 -7.80 -17.63 8.72
C ARG A 191 -6.57 -18.32 8.15
N ILE A 192 -6.42 -18.34 6.82
CA ILE A 192 -5.22 -18.87 6.16
C ILE A 192 -3.98 -18.07 6.57
N ALA A 193 -4.08 -16.74 6.66
CA ALA A 193 -2.96 -15.88 7.01
C ALA A 193 -2.50 -16.07 8.47
N LEU A 194 -3.42 -16.34 9.39
CA LEU A 194 -3.11 -16.59 10.81
C LEU A 194 -2.66 -18.03 11.08
N LEU A 195 -2.71 -18.92 10.08
CA LEU A 195 -2.43 -20.37 10.21
C LEU A 195 -3.25 -21.04 11.32
N ASP A 196 -4.39 -20.46 11.68
CA ASP A 196 -5.23 -20.90 12.77
C ASP A 196 -6.70 -20.80 12.34
N ALA A 197 -7.23 -21.97 11.99
CA ALA A 197 -8.57 -22.13 11.46
C ALA A 197 -9.65 -22.05 12.54
N ASP A 198 -9.29 -22.13 13.83
CA ASP A 198 -10.22 -22.22 14.96
C ASP A 198 -10.35 -20.89 15.73
N LEU A 199 -9.59 -19.86 15.33
CA LEU A 199 -9.72 -18.51 15.87
C LEU A 199 -11.18 -18.01 15.80
N PRO A 200 -11.71 -17.45 16.91
CA PRO A 200 -13.04 -16.88 16.91
C PRO A 200 -13.09 -15.60 16.04
N ASP A 201 -14.24 -15.35 15.41
CA ASP A 201 -14.40 -14.25 14.43
C ASP A 201 -14.14 -12.85 15.01
N ASP A 202 -14.23 -12.71 16.35
CA ASP A 202 -13.97 -11.47 17.08
C ASP A 202 -12.48 -11.11 17.15
N GLN A 203 -11.58 -12.10 16.99
CA GLN A 203 -10.13 -11.90 16.92
C GLN A 203 -9.61 -11.77 15.48
N LEU A 204 -10.48 -11.96 14.49
CA LEU A 204 -10.15 -11.90 13.07
C LEU A 204 -9.99 -10.44 12.58
N PHE A 205 -9.07 -10.21 11.64
CA PHE A 205 -8.75 -8.89 11.06
C PHE A 205 -8.25 -7.87 12.10
N SER A 206 -7.27 -8.28 12.91
CA SER A 206 -6.53 -7.37 13.77
C SER A 206 -5.79 -6.30 12.94
N TYR A 207 -5.40 -5.21 13.60
CA TYR A 207 -4.64 -4.12 12.96
C TYR A 207 -3.44 -4.65 12.16
N ALA A 208 -3.22 -4.12 10.96
CA ALA A 208 -2.22 -4.63 10.02
C ALA A 208 -0.85 -3.92 10.09
N GLY A 209 -0.71 -2.84 10.86
CA GLY A 209 0.60 -2.23 11.11
C GLY A 209 1.33 -2.94 12.25
N GLU A 210 2.67 -2.99 12.13
CA GLU A 210 3.59 -3.39 13.20
C GLU A 210 3.82 -2.26 14.21
#